data_AF-A0A6G3X749-F1
#
_entry.id   AF-A0A6G3X749-F1
#
_cell.length_a   1.000
_cell.length_b   1.000
_cell.length_c   1.000
_cell.angle_alpha   90.00
_cell.angle_beta   90.00
_cell.angle_gamma   90.00
#
_symmetry.space_group_name_H-M   'P 1'
#
loop_
_entity.id
_entity.type
_entity.pdbx_description
1 polymer ?
#
loop_
_entity_poly.entity_id
_entity_poly.type
_entity_poly.pdbx_seq_one_letter_code
_entity_poly.pdbx_strand_id
1 'polypeptide(L)'
;DILRRCAETVELGGTQIMFQGGHHPDFGVEYYEEHFSAIKKAYPQLVIHSLGASEIEHMARISKVSAEEAISRIHAAGLDSFAGAGAELLPARPRTAIAPLKESG
;
A
#
# COMPACT_ATOMS: atom_id res chain seq x y z
N ASP A 1 -7.28 -14.31 -8.59
CA ASP A 1 -6.27 -14.92 -7.70
C ASP A 1 -6.26 -14.29 -6.29
N ILE A 2 -6.25 -12.97 -6.17
CA ILE A 2 -6.15 -12.27 -4.87
C ILE A 2 -7.22 -12.72 -3.85
N LEU A 3 -8.51 -12.70 -4.22
CA LEU A 3 -9.58 -13.15 -3.32
C LEU A 3 -9.45 -14.62 -2.90
N ARG A 4 -8.93 -15.48 -3.78
CA ARG A 4 -8.67 -16.89 -3.46
C ARG A 4 -7.61 -17.01 -2.35
N ARG A 5 -6.53 -16.22 -2.40
CA ARG A 5 -5.51 -16.17 -1.33
C ARG A 5 -6.05 -15.58 -0.03
N CYS A 6 -6.97 -14.61 -0.11
CA CYS A 6 -7.67 -14.10 1.07
C CYS A 6 -8.53 -15.20 1.70
N ALA A 7 -9.23 -16.01 0.90
CA ALA A 7 -9.98 -17.17 1.38
C ALA A 7 -9.08 -18.15 2.14
N GLU A 8 -7.95 -18.53 1.55
CA GLU A 8 -6.97 -19.42 2.20
C GLU A 8 -6.47 -18.85 3.52
N THR A 9 -6.21 -17.54 3.57
CA THR A 9 -5.77 -16.86 4.81
C THR A 9 -6.84 -16.97 5.90
N VAL A 10 -8.11 -16.75 5.55
CA VAL A 10 -9.23 -16.85 6.50
C VAL A 10 -9.43 -18.30 6.96
N GLU A 11 -9.34 -19.28 6.05
CA GLU A 11 -9.45 -20.71 6.36
C GLU A 11 -8.36 -21.18 7.33
N LEU A 12 -7.17 -20.59 7.24
CA LEU A 12 -6.06 -20.82 8.16
C LEU A 12 -6.16 -20.03 9.48
N GLY A 13 -7.24 -19.26 9.69
CA GLY A 13 -7.45 -18.44 10.87
C GLY A 13 -6.66 -17.12 10.89
N GLY A 14 -6.12 -16.70 9.74
CA GLY A 14 -5.46 -15.41 9.58
C GLY A 14 -6.45 -14.24 9.63
N THR A 15 -6.04 -13.15 10.28
CA THR A 15 -6.87 -11.96 10.50
C THR A 15 -6.38 -10.73 9.74
N GLN A 16 -5.19 -10.81 9.13
CA GLN A 16 -4.54 -9.69 8.47
C GLN A 16 -3.89 -10.17 7.17
N ILE A 17 -3.93 -9.31 6.16
CA ILE A 17 -3.20 -9.48 4.91
C ILE A 17 -2.24 -8.32 4.68
N MET A 18 -1.18 -8.60 3.92
CA MET A 18 -0.28 -7.60 3.40
C MET A 18 -0.29 -7.65 1.87
N PHE A 19 -0.76 -6.56 1.28
CA PHE A 19 -0.87 -6.34 -0.15
C PHE A 19 0.29 -5.42 -0.57
N GLN A 20 1.17 -5.93 -1.44
CA GLN A 20 2.35 -5.21 -1.90
C GLN A 20 2.32 -5.21 -3.43
N GLY A 21 2.27 -4.02 -4.02
CA GLY A 21 2.28 -3.84 -5.48
C GLY A 21 3.67 -3.48 -6.01
N GLY A 22 4.53 -2.89 -5.17
CA GLY A 22 5.81 -2.31 -5.59
C GLY A 22 5.62 -1.10 -6.53
N HIS A 23 6.72 -0.63 -7.11
CA HIS A 23 6.73 0.49 -8.07
C HIS A 23 6.34 0.05 -9.48
N HIS A 24 5.14 -0.53 -9.63
CA HIS A 24 4.64 -0.96 -10.92
C HIS A 24 4.13 0.25 -11.73
N PRO A 25 4.58 0.46 -12.98
CA PRO A 25 4.34 1.69 -13.76
C PRO A 25 2.86 2.01 -14.00
N ASP A 26 2.00 1.00 -13.92
CA ASP A 26 0.57 1.13 -14.20
C ASP A 26 -0.32 1.09 -12.93
N PHE A 27 0.24 0.87 -11.74
CA PHE A 27 -0.56 0.72 -10.51
C PHE A 27 -0.78 2.07 -9.82
N GLY A 28 -1.78 2.79 -10.31
CA GLY A 28 -2.33 3.98 -9.67
C GLY A 28 -3.24 3.67 -8.48
N VAL A 29 -3.76 4.72 -7.85
CA VAL A 29 -4.75 4.68 -6.76
C VAL A 29 -5.94 3.79 -7.09
N GLU A 30 -6.45 3.86 -8.33
CA GLU A 30 -7.62 3.11 -8.80
C GLU A 30 -7.42 1.60 -8.69
N TYR A 31 -6.20 1.12 -8.94
CA TYR A 31 -5.86 -0.29 -8.78
C TYR A 31 -6.03 -0.73 -7.32
N TYR A 32 -5.49 0.04 -6.37
CA TYR A 32 -5.61 -0.29 -4.96
C TYR A 32 -7.05 -0.16 -4.45
N GLU A 33 -7.82 0.82 -4.93
CA GLU A 33 -9.23 0.97 -4.59
C GLU A 33 -10.05 -0.25 -5.00
N GLU A 34 -9.90 -0.71 -6.24
CA GLU A 34 -10.60 -1.89 -6.75
C GLU A 34 -10.31 -3.12 -5.89
N HIS A 35 -9.04 -3.36 -5.59
CA HIS A 35 -8.62 -4.55 -4.86
C HIS A 35 -8.99 -4.49 -3.38
N PHE A 36 -8.77 -3.37 -2.70
CA PHE A 36 -9.10 -3.23 -1.28
C PHE A 36 -10.61 -3.30 -1.06
N SER A 37 -11.40 -2.64 -1.92
CA SER A 37 -12.85 -2.69 -1.82
C SER A 37 -13.37 -4.11 -2.07
N ALA A 38 -12.84 -4.81 -3.09
CA ALA A 38 -13.21 -6.20 -3.35
C ALA A 38 -12.86 -7.13 -2.17
N ILE A 39 -11.69 -6.96 -1.56
CA ILE A 39 -11.26 -7.73 -0.39
C ILE A 39 -12.18 -7.46 0.79
N LYS A 40 -12.41 -6.19 1.16
CA LYS A 40 -13.29 -5.83 2.29
C LYS A 40 -14.74 -6.29 2.07
N LYS A 41 -15.22 -6.28 0.82
CA LYS A 41 -16.56 -6.78 0.49
C LYS A 41 -16.67 -8.30 0.69
N ALA A 42 -15.65 -9.06 0.30
CA ALA A 42 -15.66 -10.52 0.41
C ALA A 42 -15.29 -11.02 1.82
N TYR A 43 -14.37 -10.31 2.49
CA TYR A 43 -13.76 -10.70 3.76
C TYR A 43 -13.62 -9.48 4.70
N PRO A 44 -14.75 -8.93 5.20
CA PRO A 44 -14.74 -7.71 6.02
C PRO A 44 -13.95 -7.83 7.32
N GLN A 45 -13.71 -9.07 7.80
CA GLN A 45 -12.91 -9.36 8.98
C GLN A 45 -11.40 -9.22 8.76
N LEU A 46 -10.92 -9.21 7.50
CA LEU A 46 -9.49 -9.08 7.23
C LEU A 46 -9.05 -7.63 7.41
N VAL A 47 -7.98 -7.46 8.17
CA VAL A 47 -7.23 -6.21 8.26
C VAL A 47 -6.29 -6.11 7.07
N ILE A 48 -6.35 -5.00 6.34
CA ILE A 48 -5.44 -4.65 5.26
C ILE A 48 -4.35 -3.76 5.85
N HIS A 49 -3.24 -4.37 6.27
CA HIS A 49 -2.03 -3.69 6.75
C HIS A 49 -1.00 -3.70 5.62
N SER A 50 -0.89 -2.63 4.86
CA SER A 50 -0.27 -2.66 3.54
C SER A 50 0.32 -1.31 3.15
N LEU A 51 1.23 -1.32 2.17
CA LEU A 51 1.83 -0.14 1.54
C LEU A 51 2.79 0.65 2.44
N GLY A 52 3.96 0.98 1.88
CA GLY A 52 4.91 1.92 2.46
C GLY A 52 4.83 3.32 1.83
N ALA A 53 5.52 4.30 2.43
CA ALA A 53 5.52 5.69 1.96
C ALA A 53 5.92 5.83 0.47
N SER A 54 6.92 5.07 0.02
CA SER A 54 7.36 5.11 -1.38
C SER A 54 6.34 4.56 -2.37
N GLU A 55 5.47 3.64 -1.95
CA GLU A 55 4.39 3.11 -2.79
C GLU A 55 3.25 4.14 -2.89
N ILE A 56 2.96 4.88 -1.81
CA ILE A 56 1.99 5.98 -1.81
C ILE A 56 2.42 7.10 -2.76
N GLU A 57 3.67 7.54 -2.68
CA GLU A 57 4.21 8.55 -3.59
C GLU A 57 4.15 8.10 -5.05
N HIS A 58 4.44 6.82 -5.30
CA HIS A 58 4.41 6.26 -6.64
C HIS A 58 3.00 6.19 -7.22
N MET A 59 2.04 5.63 -6.49
CA MET A 59 0.66 5.53 -6.97
C MET A 59 0.01 6.90 -7.14
N ALA A 60 0.30 7.86 -6.24
CA ALA A 60 -0.20 9.23 -6.34
C ALA A 60 0.30 9.91 -7.61
N ARG A 61 1.59 9.72 -7.96
CA ARG A 61 2.19 10.20 -9.21
C ARG A 61 1.56 9.56 -10.45
N ILE A 62 1.30 8.25 -10.44
CA ILE A 62 0.65 7.56 -11.57
C ILE A 62 -0.77 8.10 -11.78
N SER A 63 -1.56 8.23 -10.71
CA SER A 63 -2.94 8.74 -10.78
C SER A 63 -3.04 10.27 -10.86
N LYS A 64 -1.91 10.99 -10.83
CA LYS A 64 -1.83 12.46 -10.90
C LYS A 64 -2.66 13.16 -9.80
N VAL A 65 -2.61 12.62 -8.58
CA VAL A 65 -3.26 13.18 -7.38
C VAL A 65 -2.23 13.52 -6.31
N SER A 66 -2.62 14.26 -5.27
CA SER A 66 -1.76 14.46 -4.10
C SER A 66 -1.62 13.17 -3.29
N ALA A 67 -0.55 13.06 -2.50
CA ALA A 67 -0.39 11.94 -1.57
C ALA A 67 -1.53 11.89 -0.53
N GLU A 68 -2.01 13.04 -0.08
CA GLU A 68 -3.15 13.15 0.84
C GLU A 68 -4.45 12.60 0.21
N GLU A 69 -4.71 12.92 -1.06
CA GLU A 69 -5.85 12.40 -1.79
C GLU A 69 -5.73 10.88 -2.00
N ALA A 70 -4.54 10.41 -2.40
CA ALA A 70 -4.27 8.98 -2.55
C ALA A 70 -4.52 8.20 -1.25
N ILE A 71 -4.01 8.70 -0.12
CA ILE A 71 -4.21 8.12 1.21
C ILE A 71 -5.70 8.09 1.58
N SER A 72 -6.41 9.20 1.36
CA SER A 72 -7.83 9.30 1.68
C SER A 72 -8.66 8.30 0.88
N ARG A 73 -8.36 8.17 -0.41
CA ARG A 73 -9.02 7.23 -1.34
C ARG A 73 -8.81 5.77 -0.97
N ILE A 74 -7.56 5.34 -0.77
CA ILE A 74 -7.28 3.94 -0.41
C ILE A 74 -7.74 3.58 1.01
N HIS A 75 -7.74 4.54 1.95
CA HIS A 75 -8.35 4.35 3.26
C HIS A 75 -9.86 4.14 3.13
N ALA A 76 -10.56 4.97 2.35
CA ALA A 76 -11.99 4.79 2.07
C ALA A 76 -12.30 3.46 1.37
N ALA A 77 -11.38 2.97 0.52
CA ALA A 77 -11.52 1.68 -0.15
C ALA A 77 -11.28 0.47 0.77
N GLY A 78 -10.67 0.67 1.95
CA GLY A 78 -10.53 -0.39 2.95
C GLY A 78 -9.13 -0.61 3.52
N LEU A 79 -8.14 0.24 3.22
CA LEU A 79 -6.85 0.18 3.89
C LEU A 79 -7.01 0.52 5.38
N ASP A 80 -6.61 -0.39 6.27
CA ASP A 80 -6.75 -0.19 7.73
C ASP A 80 -5.48 0.41 8.35
N SER A 81 -4.29 0.10 7.81
CA SER A 81 -3.04 0.65 8.30
C SER A 81 -1.90 0.49 7.29
N PHE A 82 -0.87 1.34 7.41
CA PHE A 82 0.31 1.29 6.56
C PHE A 82 1.34 0.29 7.04
N ALA A 83 1.93 -0.46 6.11
CA ALA A 83 3.09 -1.30 6.41
C ALA A 83 4.31 -0.40 6.70
N GLY A 84 5.02 -0.67 7.81
CA GLY A 84 6.13 0.16 8.31
C GLY A 84 7.39 0.25 7.43
N ALA A 85 7.34 -0.18 6.17
CA ALA A 85 8.45 -0.13 5.23
C ALA A 85 8.60 1.31 4.66
N GLY A 86 9.29 2.19 5.38
CA GLY A 86 9.54 3.56 4.94
C GLY A 86 10.18 4.50 5.95
N ALA A 87 10.42 4.05 7.19
CA ALA A 87 11.02 4.82 8.28
C ALA A 87 12.47 5.31 8.03
N GLU A 88 13.01 5.15 6.81
CA GLU A 88 14.21 5.85 6.37
C GLU A 88 14.03 7.38 6.29
N LEU A 89 12.80 7.89 6.39
CA LEU A 89 12.49 9.32 6.46
C LEU A 89 12.72 9.95 7.87
N LEU A 90 13.73 9.47 8.60
CA LEU A 90 14.28 10.16 9.77
C LEU A 90 15.40 11.12 9.31
N PRO A 91 15.56 12.30 9.93
CA PRO A 91 16.12 13.51 9.33
C PRO A 91 17.49 13.34 8.63
N ALA A 92 17.65 14.10 7.54
CA ALA A 92 18.68 14.02 6.49
C ALA A 92 20.16 14.17 6.94
N ARG A 93 20.68 13.24 7.76
CA ARG A 93 22.11 13.21 8.11
C ARG A 93 22.90 11.92 7.80
N PRO A 94 22.32 10.72 7.62
CA PRO A 94 23.10 9.56 7.16
C PRO A 94 22.76 9.06 5.74
N ARG A 95 21.92 9.76 4.96
CA ARG A 95 21.48 9.25 3.63
C ARG A 95 22.57 9.24 2.56
N THR A 96 23.53 10.17 2.60
CA THR A 96 24.60 10.28 1.60
C THR A 96 25.64 9.15 1.67
N ALA A 97 25.65 8.34 2.73
CA ALA A 97 26.64 7.28 2.91
C ALA A 97 26.20 5.90 2.38
N ILE A 98 24.89 5.64 2.23
CA ILE A 98 24.38 4.26 2.09
C ILE A 98 23.62 4.00 0.78
N ALA A 99 22.92 4.98 0.19
CA ALA A 99 22.09 4.72 -1.01
C ALA A 99 22.00 5.92 -1.97
N PRO A 100 23.02 6.14 -2.83
CA PRO A 100 23.09 7.31 -3.72
C PRO A 100 22.15 7.28 -4.95
N LEU A 101 21.34 6.21 -5.14
CA LEU A 101 20.56 5.99 -6.37
C LEU A 101 19.03 5.95 -6.18
N LYS A 102 18.50 6.38 -5.03
CA LYS A 102 17.05 6.41 -4.79
C LYS A 102 16.47 7.81 -5.00
N GLU A 103 15.29 7.88 -5.63
CA GLU A 103 14.63 9.13 -6.03
C GLU A 103 14.34 10.05 -4.83
N SER A 104 14.44 11.35 -5.09
CA SER A 104 14.17 12.42 -4.13
C SER A 104 12.66 12.52 -3.88
N GLY A 105 12.25 12.43 -2.61
CA GLY A 105 10.91 12.81 -2.17
C GLY A 105 10.68 14.31 -2.21
#